data_AF-A0A8T3Z2F8-F1
#
_entry.id   AF-A0A8T3Z2F8-F1
#
_cell.length_a   1.000
_cell.length_b   1.000
_cell.length_c   1.000
_cell.angle_alpha   90.00
_cell.angle_beta   90.00
_cell.angle_gamma   90.00
#
_symmetry.space_group_name_H-M   'P 1'
#
loop_
_entity.id
_entity.type
_entity.pdbx_description
1 polymer ?
#
loop_
_entity_poly.entity_id
_entity_poly.type
_entity_poly.pdbx_seq_one_letter_code
_entity_poly.pdbx_strand_id
1 'polypeptide(L)'
;MYKDELIQLHQFLVYVLKHLDHEYEVKDECKDYLCLNISPHHIHRTKAEHKYAIFVLSNSISEIIAANNGGSSSNISNGLSELVKRSRKELIKFQNEDTLAAQKIKMQ
;
A
#
# COMPACT_ATOMS: atom_id res chain seq x y z
N MET A 1 -8.99 12.22 1.20
CA MET A 1 -7.62 12.74 1.10
C MET A 1 -7.35 13.16 -0.34
N TYR A 2 -6.75 14.33 -0.50
CA TYR A 2 -6.19 14.80 -1.76
C TYR A 2 -5.01 13.91 -2.19
N LYS A 3 -4.62 14.00 -3.46
CA LYS A 3 -3.54 13.16 -4.00
C LYS A 3 -2.22 13.45 -3.30
N ASP A 4 -1.93 14.73 -3.10
CA ASP A 4 -0.66 15.15 -2.50
C ASP A 4 -0.58 14.74 -1.03
N GLU A 5 -1.70 14.74 -0.30
CA GLU A 5 -1.77 14.20 1.06
C GLU A 5 -1.47 12.69 1.09
N LEU A 6 -1.97 11.93 0.11
CA LEU A 6 -1.65 10.49 0.00
C LEU A 6 -0.18 10.26 -0.33
N ILE A 7 0.40 11.07 -1.23
CA ILE A 7 1.82 10.98 -1.57
C ILE A 7 2.69 11.33 -0.36
N GLN A 8 2.34 12.38 0.39
CA GLN A 8 3.05 12.78 1.61
C GLN A 8 2.96 11.70 2.69
N LEU A 9 1.77 11.12 2.91
CA LEU A 9 1.60 10.00 3.85
C LEU A 9 2.41 8.78 3.42
N HIS A 10 2.39 8.45 2.13
CA HIS A 10 3.19 7.34 1.59
C HIS A 10 4.69 7.59 1.81
N GLN A 11 5.18 8.80 1.55
CA GLN A 11 6.56 9.19 1.80
C GLN A 11 6.94 9.10 3.27
N PHE A 12 6.05 9.55 4.16
CA PHE A 12 6.25 9.45 5.60
C PHE A 12 6.40 7.99 6.04
N LEU A 13 5.52 7.09 5.60
CA LEU A 13 5.61 5.67 5.95
C LEU A 13 6.87 5.00 5.39
N VAL A 14 7.35 5.41 4.22
CA VAL A 14 8.65 4.94 3.70
C VAL A 14 9.80 5.36 4.61
N TYR A 15 9.75 6.57 5.19
CA TYR A 15 10.76 6.99 6.18
C TYR A 15 10.66 6.21 7.49
N VAL A 16 9.44 5.94 7.97
CA VAL A 16 9.22 5.07 9.14
C VAL A 16 9.82 3.68 8.88
N LEU A 17 9.55 3.09 7.72
CA LEU A 17 10.11 1.79 7.36
C LEU A 17 11.64 1.80 7.33
N LYS A 18 12.25 2.81 6.69
CA LYS A 18 13.71 2.95 6.66
C LYS A 18 14.31 3.06 8.06
N HIS A 19 13.63 3.76 8.97
CA HIS A 19 14.07 3.85 10.34
C HIS A 19 14.01 2.49 11.06
N LEU A 20 12.96 1.70 10.82
CA LEU A 20 12.84 0.33 11.37
C LEU A 20 13.89 -0.63 10.81
N ASP A 21 14.26 -0.51 9.53
CA ASP A 21 15.30 -1.34 8.87
C ASP A 21 16.71 -1.13 9.46
N HIS A 22 16.94 -0.01 10.16
CA HIS A 22 18.18 0.19 10.91
C HIS A 22 18.21 -0.56 12.24
N GLU A 23 17.04 -0.86 12.82
CA GLU A 23 16.89 -1.44 14.17
C GLU A 23 16.55 -2.95 14.10
N TYR A 24 15.97 -3.41 12.99
CA TYR A 24 15.41 -4.76 12.84
C TYR A 24 15.76 -5.40 11.50
N GLU A 25 15.65 -6.73 11.39
CA GLU A 25 15.64 -7.42 10.09
C GLU A 25 14.23 -7.35 9.50
N VAL A 26 14.07 -6.67 8.35
CA VAL A 26 12.77 -6.19 7.83
C VAL A 26 12.41 -6.77 6.44
N LYS A 27 13.32 -7.53 5.83
CA LYS A 27 13.25 -7.86 4.40
C LYS A 27 12.04 -8.71 4.01
N ASP A 28 11.63 -9.64 4.86
CA ASP A 28 10.56 -10.58 4.51
C ASP A 28 9.17 -9.93 4.67
N GLU A 29 8.98 -9.14 5.72
CA GLU A 29 7.71 -8.46 6.04
C GLU A 29 7.36 -7.38 5.02
N CYS A 30 8.34 -6.78 4.37
CA CYS A 30 8.14 -5.73 3.36
C CYS A 30 8.09 -6.22 1.92
N LYS A 31 8.21 -7.53 1.68
CA LYS A 31 8.22 -8.09 0.34
C LYS A 31 6.99 -7.70 -0.47
N ASP A 32 5.80 -7.74 0.13
CA ASP A 32 4.55 -7.40 -0.55
C ASP A 32 4.54 -5.95 -1.03
N TYR A 33 5.03 -5.01 -0.21
CA TYR A 33 5.16 -3.61 -0.58
C TYR A 33 6.17 -3.42 -1.73
N LEU A 34 7.35 -4.04 -1.62
CA LEU A 34 8.40 -3.95 -2.64
C LEU A 34 7.92 -4.51 -3.99
N CYS A 35 7.16 -5.60 -3.98
CA CYS A 35 6.57 -6.20 -5.18
C CYS A 35 5.54 -5.32 -5.89
N LEU A 36 4.95 -4.32 -5.22
CA LEU A 36 4.06 -3.36 -5.89
C LEU A 36 4.80 -2.49 -6.90
N ASN A 37 6.09 -2.24 -6.68
CA ASN A 37 6.88 -1.30 -7.46
C ASN A 37 6.24 0.11 -7.53
N ILE A 38 5.69 0.58 -6.41
CA ILE A 38 5.07 1.90 -6.25
C ILE A 38 5.81 2.64 -5.13
N SER A 39 6.71 3.54 -5.52
CA SER A 39 7.35 4.55 -4.65
C SER A 39 6.57 5.87 -4.60
N PRO A 40 6.67 6.67 -3.51
CA PRO A 40 6.10 8.03 -3.43
C PRO A 40 6.50 8.96 -4.57
N HIS A 41 7.69 8.78 -5.16
CA HIS A 41 8.18 9.57 -6.30
C HIS A 41 7.38 9.37 -7.59
N HIS A 42 6.57 8.31 -7.69
CA HIS A 42 5.72 8.06 -8.85
C HIS A 42 4.45 8.93 -8.79
N ILE A 43 4.61 10.25 -8.78
CA ILE A 43 3.52 11.22 -8.67
C ILE A 43 2.46 11.11 -9.78
N HIS A 44 2.75 10.41 -10.87
CA HIS A 44 1.82 10.13 -11.96
C HIS A 44 0.86 8.98 -11.66
N ARG A 45 1.15 8.12 -10.67
CA ARG A 45 0.27 7.03 -10.24
C ARG A 45 -1.05 7.59 -9.69
N THR A 46 -2.09 6.77 -9.75
CA THR A 46 -3.44 7.13 -9.33
C THR A 46 -3.56 7.25 -7.80
N LYS A 47 -4.62 7.92 -7.34
CA LYS A 47 -4.93 7.97 -5.89
C LYS A 47 -5.15 6.57 -5.31
N ALA A 48 -5.81 5.69 -6.05
CA ALA A 48 -6.07 4.32 -5.62
C ALA A 48 -4.77 3.50 -5.48
N GLU A 49 -3.82 3.68 -6.40
CA GLU A 49 -2.50 3.04 -6.33
C GLU A 49 -1.71 3.50 -5.09
N HIS A 50 -1.64 4.81 -4.84
CA HIS A 50 -0.99 5.33 -3.64
C HIS A 50 -1.68 4.86 -2.35
N LYS A 51 -3.02 4.86 -2.32
CA LYS A 51 -3.80 4.37 -1.18
C LYS A 51 -3.56 2.88 -0.91
N TYR A 52 -3.49 2.04 -1.95
CA TYR A 52 -3.17 0.62 -1.80
C TYR A 52 -1.75 0.42 -1.26
N ALA A 53 -0.77 1.14 -1.82
CA ALA A 53 0.62 1.07 -1.37
C ALA A 53 0.76 1.49 0.12
N ILE A 54 0.05 2.55 0.54
CA ILE A 54 -0.02 2.97 1.94
C ILE A 54 -0.51 1.83 2.84
N PHE A 55 -1.63 1.18 2.50
CA PHE A 55 -2.18 0.13 3.36
C PHE A 55 -1.29 -1.12 3.41
N VAL A 56 -0.68 -1.51 2.29
CA VAL A 56 0.28 -2.63 2.28
C VAL A 56 1.48 -2.29 3.16
N LEU A 57 2.03 -1.09 3.01
CA LEU A 57 3.17 -0.62 3.81
C LEU A 57 2.84 -0.52 5.32
N SER A 58 1.66 0.01 5.66
CA SER A 58 1.19 0.05 7.05
C SER A 58 1.04 -1.35 7.65
N ASN A 59 0.53 -2.32 6.88
CA ASN A 59 0.43 -3.71 7.32
C ASN A 59 1.81 -4.32 7.60
N SER A 60 2.76 -4.17 6.66
CA SER A 60 4.15 -4.62 6.86
C SER A 60 4.81 -3.98 8.09
N ILE A 61 4.67 -2.67 8.27
CA ILE A 61 5.19 -1.96 9.46
C ILE A 61 4.59 -2.54 10.74
N SER A 62 3.28 -2.82 10.75
CA SER A 62 2.62 -3.44 11.90
C SER A 62 3.16 -4.83 12.20
N GLU A 63 3.48 -5.63 11.17
CA GLU A 63 4.04 -6.97 11.32
C GLU A 63 5.47 -6.93 11.88
N ILE A 64 6.31 -6.02 11.37
CA ILE A 64 7.67 -5.79 11.90
C ILE A 64 7.62 -5.42 13.38
N ILE A 65 6.78 -4.47 13.76
CA ILE A 65 6.64 -4.04 15.17
C ILE A 65 6.14 -5.21 16.03
N ALA A 66 5.19 -6.01 15.53
CA ALA A 66 4.64 -7.14 16.25
C ALA A 66 5.69 -8.24 16.50
N ALA A 67 6.49 -8.57 15.48
CA ALA A 67 7.55 -9.57 15.56
C ALA A 67 8.62 -9.19 16.60
N ASN A 68 8.95 -7.90 16.69
CA ASN A 68 10.02 -7.41 17.55
C ASN A 68 9.59 -7.09 19.00
N ASN A 69 8.30 -6.87 19.26
CA ASN A 69 7.80 -6.49 20.59
C ASN A 69 7.08 -7.63 21.35
N GLY A 70 7.32 -8.89 20.99
CA GLY A 70 6.70 -10.03 21.67
C GLY A 70 5.23 -10.26 21.31
N GLY A 71 4.81 -9.78 20.13
CA GLY A 71 3.45 -9.85 19.63
C GLY A 71 2.70 -8.52 19.74
N SER A 72 1.87 -8.23 18.74
CA SER A 72 0.92 -7.11 18.79
C SER A 72 -0.51 -7.64 18.98
N SER A 73 -1.42 -6.80 19.50
CA SER A 73 -2.84 -7.14 19.50
C SER A 73 -3.30 -7.40 18.05
N SER A 74 -3.79 -8.61 17.79
CA SER A 74 -4.24 -9.07 16.46
C SER A 74 -5.26 -8.14 15.79
N ASN A 75 -5.93 -7.29 16.56
CA ASN A 75 -6.93 -6.36 16.07
C ASN A 75 -6.38 -5.32 15.06
N ILE A 76 -5.16 -4.81 15.28
CA ILE A 76 -4.56 -3.81 14.38
C ILE A 76 -4.18 -4.44 13.04
N SER A 77 -3.46 -5.57 13.09
CA SER A 77 -3.07 -6.34 11.90
C SER A 77 -4.30 -6.78 11.09
N ASN A 78 -5.35 -7.28 11.75
CA ASN A 78 -6.60 -7.65 11.08
C ASN A 78 -7.27 -6.46 10.36
N GLY A 79 -7.29 -5.29 11.01
CA GLY A 79 -7.84 -4.07 10.43
C GLY A 79 -7.06 -3.62 9.20
N LEU A 80 -5.73 -3.63 9.28
CA LEU A 80 -4.85 -3.27 8.16
C LEU A 80 -4.97 -4.26 7.00
N SER A 81 -4.97 -5.57 7.27
CA SER A 81 -5.19 -6.61 6.26
C SER A 81 -6.53 -6.44 5.53
N GLU A 82 -7.59 -6.06 6.25
CA GLU A 82 -8.89 -5.79 5.63
C GLU A 82 -8.86 -4.52 4.76
N LEU A 83 -8.14 -3.47 5.17
CA LEU A 83 -7.93 -2.27 4.37
C LEU A 83 -7.13 -2.57 3.09
N VAL A 84 -6.12 -3.44 3.16
CA VAL A 84 -5.37 -3.94 1.99
C VAL A 84 -6.30 -4.66 1.03
N LYS A 85 -7.16 -5.56 1.51
CA LYS A 85 -8.13 -6.29 0.66
C LYS A 85 -9.12 -5.34 -0.02
N ARG A 86 -9.65 -4.35 0.71
CA ARG A 86 -10.61 -3.37 0.16
C ARG A 86 -9.97 -2.49 -0.91
N SER A 87 -8.78 -1.96 -0.65
CA SER A 87 -8.07 -1.11 -1.61
C SER A 87 -7.62 -1.88 -2.86
N ARG A 88 -7.25 -3.17 -2.73
CA ARG A 88 -7.02 -4.05 -3.89
C ARG A 88 -8.28 -4.23 -4.74
N LYS A 89 -9.45 -4.46 -4.13
CA LYS A 89 -10.72 -4.58 -4.86
C LYS A 89 -11.06 -3.30 -5.61
N GLU A 90 -10.81 -2.15 -4.98
CA GLU A 90 -10.98 -0.82 -5.59
C GLU A 90 -10.10 -0.67 -6.83
N LEU A 91 -8.81 -1.05 -6.77
CA LEU A 91 -7.91 -1.04 -7.93
C LEU A 91 -8.41 -1.88 -9.11
N ILE A 92 -8.83 -3.13 -8.84
CA ILE A 92 -9.34 -4.04 -9.86
C ILE A 92 -10.59 -3.46 -10.53
N LYS A 93 -11.47 -2.83 -9.74
CA LYS A 93 -12.68 -2.19 -10.26
C LYS A 93 -12.35 -1.07 -11.27
N PHE A 94 -11.43 -0.18 -10.92
CA PHE A 94 -11.00 0.90 -11.82
C PHE A 94 -10.35 0.37 -13.11
N GLN A 95 -9.50 -0.65 -13.00
CA GLN A 95 -8.88 -1.28 -14.18
C GLN A 95 -9.92 -1.89 -15.12
N ASN A 96 -10.93 -2.57 -14.58
CA ASN A 96 -12.00 -3.17 -15.39
C ASN A 96 -12.86 -2.11 -16.08
N GLU A 97 -13.15 -0.99 -15.40
CA GLU A 97 -13.89 0.14 -15.98
C GLU A 97 -13.13 0.79 -17.14
N ASP A 98 -11.81 1.02 -16.98
CA ASP A 98 -10.96 1.57 -18.04
C ASP A 98 -10.87 0.63 -19.25
N THR A 99 -10.77 -0.68 -19.00
CA THR A 99 -10.71 -1.70 -20.05
C THR A 99 -12.02 -1.75 -20.86
N LEU A 100 -13.17 -1.65 -20.17
CA LEU A 100 -14.48 -1.65 -20.81
C LEU A 100 -14.73 -0.37 -21.62
N ALA A 101 -14.24 0.79 -21.13
CA ALA A 101 -14.31 2.04 -21.86
C ALA A 101 -13.47 2.01 -23.14
N ALA A 102 -12.24 1.47 -23.07
CA ALA A 102 -11.35 1.33 -24.23
C ALA A 102 -11.93 0.40 -25.31
N GLN A 103 -12.64 -0.66 -24.93
CA GLN A 103 -13.30 -1.57 -25.87
C GLN A 103 -14.46 -0.90 -26.60
N LYS A 104 -15.28 -0.09 -25.92
CA LYS A 104 -16.41 0.64 -26.54
C LYS A 104 -15.95 1.64 -27.60
N ILE A 105 -14.83 2.32 -27.37
CA ILE A 105 -14.26 3.28 -28.32
C ILE A 105 -13.77 2.58 -29.59
N LYS A 106 -13.23 1.36 -29.49
CA LYS A 106 -12.75 0.60 -30.67
C LYS A 106 -13.86 -0.01 -31.52
N MET A 107 -15.10 -0.06 -31.01
CA MET A 107 -16.25 -0.63 -31.70
C MET A 107 -17.12 0.42 -32.41
N GLN A 108 -16.77 1.70 -32.31
CA GLN A 108 -17.38 2.82 -33.03
C GLN A 108 -16.43 3.29 -34.15
#